data_AF-A0A8S1DMS4-F1
#
_entry.id   AF-A0A8S1DMS4-F1
#
_cell.length_a   1.000
_cell.length_b   1.000
_cell.length_c   1.000
_cell.angle_alpha   90.00
_cell.angle_beta   90.00
_cell.angle_gamma   90.00
#
_symmetry.space_group_name_H-M   'P 1'
#
loop_
_entity.id
_entity.type
_entity.pdbx_description
1 polymer ?
#
loop_
_entity_poly.entity_id
_entity_poly.type
_entity_poly.pdbx_seq_one_letter_code
_entity_poly.pdbx_strand_id
1 'polypeptide(L)' 'MRFALVCFVACMVLVGATAEDVSKRCYIRCNNNYNPVCGRNSKGETRTFTNQCHLDLGNCNGKNDFVKLKNSKC' A
#
# COMPACT_ATOMS: atom_id res chain seq x y z
N MET A 1 20.11 -2.43 43.29
CA MET A 1 19.99 -1.29 42.36
C MET A 1 20.02 -1.72 40.89
N ARG A 2 20.92 -2.63 40.45
CA ARG A 2 20.94 -3.17 39.08
C ARG A 2 19.69 -3.95 38.65
N PHE A 3 19.08 -4.72 39.56
CA PHE A 3 17.84 -5.46 39.28
C PHE A 3 16.62 -4.54 39.03
N ALA A 4 16.55 -3.39 39.71
CA ALA A 4 15.48 -2.41 39.48
C ALA A 4 15.54 -1.77 38.08
N LEU A 5 16.75 -1.56 37.55
CA LEU A 5 16.98 -1.06 36.19
C LEU A 5 16.54 -2.08 35.12
N VAL A 6 16.78 -3.38 35.38
CA VAL A 6 16.36 -4.46 34.47
C VAL A 6 14.84 -4.59 34.40
N CYS A 7 14.13 -4.47 35.53
CA CYS A 7 12.66 -4.50 35.55
C CYS A 7 12.04 -3.27 34.87
N PHE A 8 12.65 -2.07 35.02
CA PHE A 8 12.18 -0.85 34.35
C PHE A 8 12.33 -0.93 32.83
N VAL A 9 13.47 -1.45 32.36
CA VAL A 9 13.72 -1.63 30.91
C VAL A 9 12.84 -2.74 30.34
N ALA A 10 12.63 -3.83 31.07
CA ALA A 10 11.69 -4.87 30.66
C ALA A 10 10.25 -4.31 30.51
N CYS A 11 9.79 -3.48 31.43
CA CYS A 11 8.48 -2.80 31.29
C CYS A 11 8.44 -1.83 30.10
N MET A 12 9.51 -1.09 29.82
CA MET A 12 9.59 -0.18 28.68
C MET A 12 9.54 -0.93 27.34
N VAL A 13 10.15 -2.11 27.25
CA VAL A 13 10.16 -2.95 26.04
C VAL A 13 8.78 -3.60 25.79
N LEU A 14 8.00 -3.87 26.83
CA LEU A 14 6.65 -4.41 26.69
C LEU A 14 5.61 -3.37 26.23
N VAL A 15 5.92 -2.06 26.30
CA VAL A 15 5.02 -0.96 25.90
C VAL A 15 5.36 -0.41 24.50
N GLY A 16 6.56 -0.70 23.97
CA GLY A 16 7.08 -0.06 22.76
C GLY A 16 7.08 -0.91 21.50
N ALA A 17 5.92 -1.31 20.97
CA ALA A 17 5.74 -1.64 19.54
C ALA A 17 4.26 -1.84 19.16
N THR A 18 3.37 -0.90 19.45
CA THR A 18 2.13 -0.82 18.66
C THR A 18 2.49 -0.07 17.38
N ALA A 19 3.02 -0.78 16.40
CA ALA A 19 3.01 -0.27 15.04
C ALA A 19 1.53 -0.11 14.67
N GLU A 20 1.04 1.12 14.72
CA GLU A 20 -0.31 1.45 14.29
C GLU A 20 -0.37 1.14 12.79
N ASP A 21 -0.90 -0.04 12.45
CA ASP A 21 -1.35 -0.36 11.12
C ASP A 21 -2.51 0.59 10.85
N VAL A 22 -2.18 1.81 10.38
CA VAL A 22 -3.14 2.73 9.80
C VAL A 22 -3.65 2.01 8.58
N SER A 23 -4.67 1.17 8.79
CA SER A 23 -5.43 0.50 7.75
C SER A 23 -5.86 1.59 6.79
N LYS A 24 -5.11 1.73 5.70
CA LYS A 24 -5.18 2.86 4.78
C LYS A 24 -6.48 2.66 4.01
N ARG A 25 -7.59 3.15 4.57
CA ARG A 25 -8.91 2.98 3.96
C ARG A 25 -8.90 3.64 2.58
N CYS A 26 -8.95 2.83 1.55
CA CYS A 26 -8.98 3.28 0.18
C CYS A 26 -10.33 3.83 -0.22
N TYR A 27 -10.48 5.14 -0.08
CA TYR A 27 -11.64 5.86 -0.59
C TYR A 27 -11.25 6.62 -1.86
N ILE A 28 -11.15 5.90 -2.98
CA ILE A 28 -10.98 6.51 -4.30
C ILE A 28 -12.28 6.27 -5.08
N ARG A 29 -12.95 7.36 -5.47
CA ARG A 29 -14.12 7.34 -6.35
C ARG A 29 -13.67 7.53 -7.78
N CYS A 30 -13.77 6.48 -8.60
CA CYS A 30 -13.43 6.55 -10.02
C CYS A 30 -14.68 6.71 -10.89
N ASN A 31 -14.56 7.51 -11.94
CA ASN A 31 -15.50 7.46 -13.04
C ASN A 31 -15.30 6.18 -13.87
N ASN A 32 -16.29 5.89 -14.72
CA ASN A 32 -16.26 4.74 -15.62
C ASN A 32 -15.80 5.12 -17.04
N ASN A 33 -15.14 6.26 -17.22
CA ASN A 33 -14.65 6.68 -18.53
C ASN A 33 -13.56 5.72 -19.00
N TYR A 34 -13.72 5.21 -20.22
CA TYR A 34 -12.81 4.23 -20.78
C TYR A 34 -11.62 4.90 -21.47
N ASN A 35 -10.51 5.00 -20.77
CA ASN A 35 -9.24 5.56 -21.25
C ASN A 35 -8.10 4.62 -20.82
N PRO A 36 -7.92 3.47 -21.49
CA PRO A 36 -7.18 2.35 -20.94
C PRO A 36 -5.70 2.68 -20.71
N VAL A 37 -5.17 2.18 -19.60
CA VAL A 37 -3.74 2.28 -19.27
C VAL A 37 -3.16 0.90 -18.97
N CYS A 38 -1.91 0.69 -19.37
CA CYS A 38 -1.18 -0.52 -19.07
C CYS A 38 -0.34 -0.28 -17.83
N GLY A 39 -0.56 -1.07 -16.78
CA GLY A 39 0.28 -1.10 -15.57
C GLY A 39 1.18 -2.32 -15.55
N ARG A 40 2.37 -2.21 -14.95
CA ARG A 40 3.30 -3.33 -14.69
C ARG A 40 3.69 -3.33 -13.21
N ASN A 41 3.63 -4.48 -12.56
CA ASN A 41 4.09 -4.63 -11.17
C ASN A 41 5.59 -4.95 -11.08
N SER A 42 6.14 -5.00 -9.87
CA SER A 42 7.56 -5.36 -9.63
C SER A 42 7.94 -6.75 -10.13
N LYS A 43 6.98 -7.67 -10.25
CA LYS A 43 7.19 -9.02 -10.81
C LYS A 43 7.24 -9.05 -12.34
N GLY A 44 6.98 -7.91 -12.99
CA GLY A 44 6.92 -7.80 -14.45
C GLY A 44 5.56 -8.15 -15.05
N GLU A 45 4.57 -8.52 -14.24
CA GLU A 45 3.22 -8.83 -14.70
C GLU A 45 2.52 -7.55 -15.15
N THR A 46 1.89 -7.62 -16.32
CA THR A 46 1.20 -6.47 -16.90
C THR A 46 -0.31 -6.64 -16.81
N ARG A 47 -1.03 -5.55 -16.49
CA ARG A 47 -2.49 -5.51 -16.43
C ARG A 47 -3.03 -4.23 -17.06
N THR A 48 -4.07 -4.37 -17.86
CA THR A 48 -4.84 -3.24 -18.38
C THR A 48 -5.85 -2.76 -17.34
N PHE A 49 -5.87 -1.45 -17.08
CA PHE A 49 -6.85 -0.78 -16.24
C PHE A 49 -7.77 0.11 -17.08
N THR A 50 -9.03 0.26 -16.67
CA THR A 50 -10.05 1.07 -17.37
C THR A 50 -9.60 2.50 -17.63
N ASN A 51 -8.93 3.09 -16.64
CA ASN A 51 -8.28 4.40 -16.70
C ASN A 51 -7.25 4.54 -15.57
N GLN A 52 -6.57 5.69 -15.51
CA GLN A 52 -5.58 6.00 -14.48
C GLN A 52 -6.15 5.89 -13.05
N CYS A 53 -7.37 6.36 -12.81
CA CYS A 53 -7.98 6.27 -11.48
C CYS A 53 -8.14 4.82 -11.02
N HIS A 54 -8.56 3.91 -11.91
CA HIS A 54 -8.67 2.49 -11.59
C HIS A 54 -7.31 1.83 -11.33
N LEU A 55 -6.23 2.31 -11.96
CA LEU A 55 -4.86 1.88 -11.62
C LEU A 55 -4.49 2.33 -10.20
N ASP A 56 -4.71 3.60 -9.87
CA ASP A 56 -4.38 4.16 -8.56
C ASP A 56 -5.22 3.51 -7.44
N LEU A 57 -6.50 3.24 -7.71
CA LEU A 57 -7.39 2.47 -6.82
C LEU A 57 -6.86 1.05 -6.58
N GLY A 58 -6.35 0.39 -7.62
CA GLY A 58 -5.73 -0.92 -7.49
C GLY A 58 -4.54 -0.93 -6.53
N ASN A 59 -3.73 0.13 -6.54
CA ASN A 59 -2.53 0.24 -5.69
C ASN A 59 -2.79 0.78 -4.28
N CYS A 60 -3.97 1.34 -4.04
CA CYS A 60 -4.20 2.19 -2.88
C CYS A 60 -3.94 1.50 -1.52
N ASN A 61 -4.26 0.21 -1.37
CA ASN A 61 -4.08 -0.53 -0.12
C ASN A 61 -2.63 -1.04 0.07
N GLY A 62 -1.69 -0.68 -0.81
CA GLY A 62 -0.32 -1.19 -0.79
C GLY A 62 -0.17 -2.67 -1.14
N LYS A 63 -1.28 -3.38 -1.43
CA LYS A 63 -1.28 -4.79 -1.85
C LYS A 63 -0.81 -4.99 -3.29
N ASN A 64 -0.90 -3.94 -4.10
CA ASN A 64 -0.46 -3.92 -5.48
C ASN A 64 0.47 -2.72 -5.70
N ASP A 65 1.32 -2.86 -6.69
CA ASP A 65 2.43 -1.97 -7.01
C ASP A 65 2.53 -1.73 -8.52
N PHE A 66 1.37 -1.63 -9.21
CA PHE A 66 1.35 -1.40 -10.65
C PHE A 66 1.84 0.00 -10.99
N VAL A 67 2.91 0.09 -11.77
CA VAL A 67 3.40 1.35 -12.34
C VAL A 67 2.87 1.48 -13.76
N LYS A 68 2.38 2.68 -14.12
CA LYS A 68 1.92 2.93 -15.49
C LYS A 68 3.08 2.79 -16.49
N LEU A 69 2.91 1.92 -17.47
CA LEU A 69 3.83 1.68 -18.58
C LEU A 69 3.46 2.52 -19.82
N LYS A 70 2.18 2.53 -20.21
CA LYS A 70 1.68 3.26 -21.40
C LYS A 70 0.20 3.64 -21.29
N ASN A 71 -0.21 4.70 -21.99
CA ASN A 71 -1.61 5.17 -22.07
C ASN A 71 -2.41 4.37 -23.13
N SER A 72 -2.32 3.05 -23.09
CA SER A 72 -3.09 2.13 -23.93
C SER A 72 -3.19 0.77 -23.23
N LYS A 73 -3.95 -0.17 -23.81
CA LYS A 73 -4.01 -1.55 -23.30
C LYS A 73 -2.62 -2.19 -23.29
N CYS A 74 -2.33 -2.97 -22.26
CA CYS A 74 -1.35 -4.06 -22.38
C CYS A 74 -1.87 -5.01 -23.46
#